data_AF-A0AAV5F8V6-F1
#
_entry.id   AF-A0AAV5F8V6-F1
#
_cell.length_a   1.000
_cell.length_b   1.000
_cell.length_c   1.000
_cell.angle_alpha   90.00
_cell.angle_beta   90.00
_cell.angle_gamma   90.00
#
_symmetry.space_group_name_H-M   'P 1'
#
loop_
_entity.id
_entity.type
_entity.pdbx_description
1 polymer ?
#
loop_
_entity_poly.entity_id
_entity_poly.type
_entity_poly.pdbx_seq_one_letter_code
_entity_poly.pdbx_strand_id
1 'polypeptide(L)'
;MVQWQSFLCFGVVAASVAASLAAIVRESRRAAGSSWTWLAGCDGPPHEGAPWSSCWAPVHPAWLLAFRATAVVALAAVLVWDLRTYDASIMMYYTEWTLLLEIVYFAVATLFSAYGCLMHSGDRAAGETESDIVRLLSGDCADEPGAGDVGYEPQRLECFMQIIYQVSAGAVVLTDVVFWCLIIPFMSSAHFSLNAVMGCMHSFNLAFLLAETALNTLAFPWFRIAYFILWTCLYVIVQWIAHACGLTWWPYPFLSPALSWAPVWYLALALLHFPCYLVYWLIARAKVALLLSHERWL
;
A
#
# COMPACT_ATOMS: atom_id res chain seq x y z
N MET A 1 -19.74 -18.33 -25.35
CA MET A 1 -19.83 -17.11 -26.18
C MET A 1 -19.44 -15.93 -25.30
N VAL A 2 -18.45 -15.13 -25.72
CA VAL A 2 -18.10 -13.88 -25.03
C VAL A 2 -19.28 -12.94 -25.20
N GLN A 3 -19.92 -12.55 -24.09
CA GLN A 3 -21.05 -11.65 -24.14
C GLN A 3 -20.55 -10.19 -24.28
N TRP A 4 -21.35 -9.30 -24.87
CA TRP A 4 -20.94 -7.92 -25.14
C TRP A 4 -20.53 -7.16 -23.86
N GLN A 5 -21.09 -7.56 -22.72
CA GLN A 5 -20.77 -7.07 -21.38
C GLN A 5 -19.28 -7.25 -21.05
N SER A 6 -18.66 -8.34 -21.49
CA SER A 6 -17.23 -8.59 -21.23
C SER A 6 -16.36 -7.53 -21.90
N PHE A 7 -16.70 -7.10 -23.13
CA PHE A 7 -15.96 -6.01 -23.80
C PHE A 7 -16.06 -4.69 -23.05
N LEU A 8 -17.21 -4.39 -22.43
CA LEU A 8 -17.33 -3.19 -21.60
C LEU A 8 -16.52 -3.29 -20.31
N CYS A 9 -16.49 -4.46 -19.66
CA CYS A 9 -15.65 -4.68 -18.48
C CYS A 9 -14.16 -4.50 -18.82
N PHE A 10 -13.71 -5.07 -19.94
CA PHE A 10 -12.35 -4.87 -20.47
C PHE A 10 -12.08 -3.40 -20.77
N GLY A 11 -13.04 -2.71 -21.39
CA GLY A 11 -12.94 -1.28 -21.67
C GLY A 11 -12.76 -0.41 -20.42
N VAL A 12 -13.51 -0.69 -19.35
CA VAL A 12 -13.38 0.03 -18.07
C VAL A 12 -11.99 -0.17 -17.48
N VAL A 13 -11.50 -1.42 -17.40
CA VAL A 13 -10.17 -1.69 -16.84
C VAL A 13 -9.06 -1.09 -17.70
N ALA A 14 -9.14 -1.24 -19.03
CA ALA A 14 -8.18 -0.66 -19.95
C ALA A 14 -8.14 0.87 -19.85
N ALA A 15 -9.30 1.52 -19.75
CA ALA A 15 -9.39 2.96 -19.54
C ALA A 15 -8.80 3.40 -18.19
N SER A 16 -9.07 2.67 -17.11
CA SER A 16 -8.49 2.92 -15.79
C SER A 16 -6.96 2.79 -15.80
N VAL A 17 -6.43 1.76 -16.45
CA VAL A 17 -4.98 1.56 -16.62
C VAL A 17 -4.38 2.70 -17.44
N ALA A 18 -4.95 3.01 -18.60
CA ALA A 18 -4.47 4.08 -19.47
C ALA A 18 -4.50 5.45 -18.78
N ALA A 19 -5.58 5.78 -18.08
CA ALA A 19 -5.71 7.01 -17.31
C ALA A 19 -4.67 7.10 -16.18
N SER A 20 -4.44 6.01 -15.46
CA SER A 20 -3.45 5.95 -14.37
C SER A 20 -2.02 6.09 -14.89
N LEU A 21 -1.68 5.38 -15.97
CA LEU A 21 -0.37 5.52 -16.63
C LEU A 21 -0.17 6.92 -17.19
N ALA A 22 -1.18 7.51 -17.83
CA ALA A 22 -1.12 8.89 -18.32
C ALA A 22 -0.93 9.89 -17.17
N ALA A 23 -1.61 9.70 -16.04
CA ALA A 23 -1.44 10.54 -14.86
C ALA A 23 -0.01 10.45 -14.31
N ILE A 24 0.54 9.23 -14.19
CA ILE A 24 1.92 9.00 -13.77
C ILE A 24 2.88 9.67 -14.76
N VAL A 25 2.77 9.40 -16.06
CA VAL A 25 3.65 9.95 -17.12
C VAL A 25 3.54 11.48 -17.23
N ARG A 26 2.38 12.05 -16.91
CA ARG A 26 2.21 13.51 -16.84
C ARG A 26 2.98 14.08 -15.65
N GLU A 27 2.92 13.42 -14.50
CA GLU A 27 3.58 13.87 -13.27
C GLU A 27 5.10 13.77 -13.37
N SER A 28 5.66 12.59 -13.65
CA SER A 28 6.26 12.46 -14.98
C SER A 28 7.16 13.57 -15.51
N ARG A 29 6.66 14.10 -16.61
CA ARG A 29 7.28 15.16 -17.39
C ARG A 29 7.29 16.49 -16.65
N ARG A 30 6.28 16.81 -15.82
CA ARG A 30 6.31 18.03 -14.97
C ARG A 30 7.50 18.01 -14.03
N ALA A 31 7.80 16.81 -13.59
CA ALA A 31 8.81 16.53 -12.63
C ALA A 31 10.22 16.45 -13.25
N ALA A 32 10.33 16.11 -14.55
CA ALA A 32 11.58 16.20 -15.30
C ALA A 32 11.94 17.63 -15.75
N GLY A 33 10.94 18.53 -15.84
CA GLY A 33 11.13 19.93 -16.24
C GLY A 33 11.62 20.86 -15.14
N SER A 34 11.61 20.43 -13.88
CA SER A 34 12.34 21.07 -12.80
C SER A 34 13.13 19.98 -12.10
N SER A 35 14.45 20.15 -11.93
CA SER A 35 15.33 19.12 -11.36
C SER A 35 14.91 18.60 -9.97
N TRP A 36 13.89 19.21 -9.36
CA TRP A 36 13.39 18.98 -8.01
C TRP A 36 11.93 18.50 -7.96
N THR A 37 11.17 18.50 -9.07
CA THR A 37 9.71 18.29 -8.98
C THR A 37 9.24 16.84 -8.86
N TRP A 38 10.09 15.85 -9.13
CA TRP A 38 9.78 14.44 -8.81
C TRP A 38 9.79 14.19 -7.31
N LEU A 39 10.69 14.91 -6.65
CA LEU A 39 10.86 14.97 -5.21
C LEU A 39 9.80 15.90 -4.59
N ALA A 40 9.30 16.91 -5.32
CA ALA A 40 8.28 17.83 -4.83
C ALA A 40 6.87 17.23 -4.63
N GLY A 41 6.62 16.00 -5.09
CA GLY A 41 5.47 15.21 -4.63
C GLY A 41 5.58 14.77 -3.15
N CYS A 42 6.77 14.89 -2.57
CA CYS A 42 7.10 14.74 -1.17
C CYS A 42 7.24 16.11 -0.45
N ASP A 43 7.25 17.23 -1.19
CA ASP A 43 7.31 18.59 -0.64
C ASP A 43 5.90 19.13 -0.32
N GLY A 44 5.29 18.56 0.72
CA GLY A 44 4.64 19.46 1.69
C GLY A 44 5.70 20.40 2.30
N PRO A 45 5.33 21.43 3.08
CA PRO A 45 6.35 22.14 3.87
C PRO A 45 7.26 21.10 4.54
N PRO A 46 8.59 21.30 4.57
CA PRO A 46 9.53 20.30 5.04
C PRO A 46 9.12 19.91 6.46
N HIS A 47 8.46 18.76 6.61
CA HIS A 47 8.51 18.06 7.87
C HIS A 47 9.81 17.29 7.79
N GLU A 48 10.80 17.81 8.51
CA GLU A 48 12.21 17.39 8.63
C GLU A 48 12.41 15.95 9.15
N GLY A 49 11.40 15.09 9.05
CA GLY A 49 11.38 13.78 9.65
C GLY A 49 11.72 12.69 8.65
N ALA A 50 12.91 12.10 8.80
CA ALA A 50 13.31 10.93 8.04
C ALA A 50 12.31 9.75 8.20
N PRO A 51 12.21 8.81 7.24
CA PRO A 51 11.25 7.69 7.27
C PRO A 51 11.29 6.80 8.53
N TRP A 52 12.42 6.85 9.26
CA TRP A 52 12.69 6.13 10.50
C TRP A 52 12.38 6.93 11.77
N SER A 53 11.97 8.19 11.64
CA SER A 53 11.61 9.06 12.75
C SER A 53 10.10 9.08 12.96
N SER A 54 9.68 9.30 14.21
CA SER A 54 8.28 9.54 14.52
C SER A 54 7.94 11.01 14.36
N CYS A 55 6.70 11.33 13.98
CA CYS A 55 6.20 12.71 14.00
C CYS A 55 6.02 13.28 15.42
N TRP A 56 6.19 12.46 16.46
CA TRP A 56 6.16 12.88 17.85
C TRP A 56 7.58 12.98 18.40
N ALA A 57 8.03 14.20 18.70
CA ALA A 57 9.36 14.50 19.23
C ALA A 57 9.84 13.62 20.41
N PRO A 58 8.99 13.19 21.37
CA PRO A 58 9.44 12.35 22.50
C PRO A 58 9.52 10.85 22.19
N VAL A 59 9.13 10.36 21.01
CA VAL A 59 9.12 8.92 20.71
C VAL A 59 10.49 8.47 20.22
N HIS A 60 11.18 7.68 21.04
CA HIS A 60 12.47 7.08 20.67
C HIS A 60 12.35 6.20 19.42
N PRO A 61 13.28 6.26 18.44
CA PRO A 61 13.20 5.51 17.18
C PRO A 61 13.00 4.00 17.35
N ALA A 62 13.53 3.41 18.44
CA ALA A 62 13.36 2.00 18.77
C ALA A 62 11.89 1.58 19.01
N TRP A 63 11.01 2.48 19.47
CA TRP A 63 9.57 2.16 19.61
C TRP A 63 8.90 2.01 18.25
N LEU A 64 9.25 2.87 17.29
CA LEU A 64 8.76 2.77 15.91
C LEU A 64 9.26 1.48 15.26
N LEU A 65 10.52 1.10 15.48
CA LEU A 65 11.07 -0.18 15.06
C LEU A 65 10.29 -1.36 15.66
N ALA A 66 10.09 -1.36 16.98
CA ALA A 66 9.37 -2.44 17.67
C ALA A 66 7.94 -2.58 17.16
N PHE A 67 7.23 -1.46 16.95
CA PHE A 67 5.89 -1.45 16.39
C PHE A 67 5.86 -2.03 14.97
N ARG A 68 6.72 -1.54 14.06
CA ARG A 68 6.76 -2.02 12.67
C ARG A 68 7.13 -3.49 12.58
N ALA A 69 8.12 -3.95 13.34
CA ALA A 69 8.48 -5.36 13.41
C ALA A 69 7.33 -6.23 13.95
N THR A 70 6.62 -5.76 14.98
CA THR A 70 5.44 -6.45 15.51
C THR A 70 4.32 -6.52 14.47
N ALA A 71 4.09 -5.44 13.72
CA ALA A 71 3.10 -5.42 12.65
C ALA A 71 3.43 -6.44 11.55
N VAL A 72 4.70 -6.52 11.10
CA VAL A 72 5.13 -7.56 10.13
C VAL A 72 4.81 -8.96 10.65
N VAL A 73 5.23 -9.26 11.88
CA VAL A 73 5.03 -10.61 12.45
C VAL A 73 3.54 -10.93 12.61
N ALA A 74 2.74 -9.98 13.09
CA ALA A 74 1.32 -10.17 13.30
C ALA A 74 0.57 -10.39 11.98
N LEU A 75 0.79 -9.53 10.98
CA LEU A 75 0.16 -9.64 9.67
C LEU A 75 0.61 -10.91 8.92
N ALA A 76 1.90 -11.25 8.99
CA ALA A 76 2.41 -12.49 8.40
C ALA A 76 1.83 -13.74 9.09
N ALA A 77 1.66 -13.71 10.41
CA ALA A 77 1.02 -14.81 11.14
C ALA A 77 -0.44 -15.00 10.71
N VAL A 78 -1.17 -13.91 10.47
CA VAL A 78 -2.55 -13.94 9.92
C VAL A 78 -2.54 -14.56 8.52
N LEU A 79 -1.68 -14.08 7.60
CA LEU A 79 -1.60 -14.62 6.25
C LEU A 79 -1.24 -16.13 6.25
N VAL A 80 -0.29 -16.53 7.10
CA VAL A 80 0.08 -17.94 7.25
C VAL A 80 -1.08 -18.75 7.81
N TRP A 81 -1.83 -18.21 8.77
CA TRP A 81 -3.02 -18.86 9.31
C TRP A 81 -4.07 -19.10 8.22
N ASP A 82 -4.33 -18.13 7.36
CA ASP A 82 -5.32 -18.24 6.28
C ASP A 82 -4.86 -19.25 5.22
N LEU A 83 -3.59 -19.21 4.80
CA LEU A 83 -3.00 -20.22 3.90
C LEU A 83 -3.07 -21.64 4.47
N ARG A 84 -2.93 -21.81 5.79
CA ARG A 84 -3.02 -23.12 6.46
C ARG A 84 -4.46 -23.60 6.58
N THR A 85 -5.41 -22.70 6.72
CA THR A 85 -6.83 -23.01 6.96
C THR A 85 -7.59 -23.22 5.65
N TYR A 86 -7.32 -22.41 4.64
CA TYR A 86 -8.09 -22.31 3.40
C TYR A 86 -7.27 -22.61 2.13
N ASP A 87 -6.04 -23.12 2.28
CA ASP A 87 -5.08 -23.42 1.22
C ASP A 87 -4.64 -22.20 0.38
N ALA A 88 -3.79 -22.43 -0.64
CA ALA A 88 -3.21 -21.35 -1.45
C ALA A 88 -4.25 -20.60 -2.30
N SER A 89 -5.43 -21.17 -2.51
CA SER A 89 -6.49 -20.56 -3.31
C SER A 89 -7.12 -19.34 -2.63
N ILE A 90 -6.93 -19.18 -1.32
CA ILE A 90 -7.31 -17.97 -0.58
C ILE A 90 -6.65 -16.71 -1.14
N MET A 91 -5.46 -16.83 -1.75
CA MET A 91 -4.76 -15.73 -2.42
C MET A 91 -5.52 -15.16 -3.63
N MET A 92 -6.60 -15.79 -4.07
CA MET A 92 -7.50 -15.21 -5.05
C MET A 92 -8.41 -14.12 -4.44
N TYR A 93 -8.47 -13.93 -3.13
CA TYR A 93 -9.22 -12.84 -2.53
C TYR A 93 -8.39 -11.55 -2.50
N TYR A 94 -9.03 -10.42 -2.80
CA TYR A 94 -8.38 -9.10 -2.79
C TYR A 94 -7.91 -8.70 -1.38
N THR A 95 -8.57 -9.20 -0.34
CA THR A 95 -8.16 -9.01 1.06
C THR A 95 -6.76 -9.58 1.33
N GLU A 96 -6.44 -10.77 0.80
CA GLU A 96 -5.09 -11.36 0.96
C GLU A 96 -4.03 -10.56 0.21
N TRP A 97 -4.38 -9.96 -0.93
CA TRP A 97 -3.49 -9.06 -1.66
C TRP A 97 -3.19 -7.81 -0.85
N THR A 98 -4.20 -7.21 -0.22
CA THR A 98 -4.03 -6.06 0.68
C THR A 98 -3.17 -6.43 1.90
N LEU A 99 -3.43 -7.59 2.52
CA LEU A 99 -2.64 -8.09 3.65
C LEU A 99 -1.18 -8.30 3.25
N LEU A 100 -0.91 -8.93 2.11
CA LEU A 100 0.44 -9.12 1.58
C LEU A 100 1.13 -7.78 1.30
N LEU A 101 0.42 -6.81 0.73
CA LEU A 101 0.95 -5.49 0.45
C LEU A 101 1.35 -4.75 1.74
N GLU A 102 0.55 -4.86 2.80
CA GLU A 102 0.87 -4.29 4.11
C GLU A 102 2.06 -5.00 4.76
N ILE A 103 2.17 -6.33 4.66
CA ILE A 103 3.36 -7.06 5.13
C ILE A 103 4.62 -6.53 4.43
N VAL A 104 4.57 -6.36 3.10
CA VAL A 104 5.70 -5.82 2.33
C VAL A 104 6.03 -4.39 2.79
N TYR A 105 5.02 -3.54 2.98
CA TYR A 105 5.22 -2.19 3.47
C TYR A 105 5.87 -2.18 4.85
N PHE A 106 5.32 -2.90 5.83
CA PHE A 106 5.87 -2.94 7.18
C PHE A 106 7.26 -3.58 7.22
N ALA A 107 7.57 -4.53 6.34
CA ALA A 107 8.91 -5.09 6.21
C ALA A 107 9.92 -4.03 5.75
N VAL A 108 9.60 -3.31 4.68
CA VAL A 108 10.43 -2.18 4.20
C VAL A 108 10.55 -1.10 5.28
N ALA A 109 9.45 -0.75 5.95
CA ALA A 109 9.43 0.23 7.01
C ALA A 109 10.28 -0.18 8.22
N THR A 110 10.29 -1.48 8.56
CA THR A 110 11.13 -2.05 9.62
C THR A 110 12.61 -1.91 9.28
N LEU A 111 13.00 -2.17 8.03
CA LEU A 111 14.37 -1.99 7.56
C LEU A 111 14.82 -0.54 7.69
N PHE A 112 14.00 0.42 7.26
CA PHE A 112 14.28 1.85 7.45
C PHE A 112 14.40 2.22 8.94
N SER A 113 13.48 1.76 9.79
CA SER A 113 13.56 1.99 11.23
C SER A 113 14.80 1.39 11.88
N ALA A 114 15.23 0.21 11.43
CA ALA A 114 16.44 -0.44 11.92
C ALA A 114 17.68 0.38 11.54
N TYR A 115 17.75 0.83 10.28
CA TYR A 115 18.79 1.73 9.80
C TYR A 115 18.86 3.03 10.61
N GLY A 116 17.71 3.67 10.87
CA GLY A 116 17.63 4.88 11.69
C GLY A 116 18.08 4.67 13.15
N CYS A 117 17.74 3.52 13.75
CA CYS A 117 18.21 3.16 15.10
C CYS A 117 19.72 2.92 15.13
N LEU A 118 20.26 2.27 14.10
CA LEU A 118 21.70 2.04 13.96
C LEU A 118 22.46 3.35 13.78
N MET A 119 21.95 4.29 12.99
CA MET A 119 22.54 5.62 12.86
C MET A 119 22.51 6.40 14.18
N HIS A 120 21.37 6.39 14.90
CA HIS A 120 21.25 7.04 16.21
C HIS A 120 22.18 6.43 17.27
N SER A 121 22.49 5.13 17.15
CA SER A 121 23.44 4.43 18.02
C SER A 121 24.90 4.59 17.54
N GLY A 122 25.07 4.77 16.23
CA GLY A 122 26.32 4.81 15.45
C GLY A 122 26.98 6.18 15.37
N ASP A 123 26.35 7.24 15.87
CA ASP A 123 27.02 8.49 16.27
C ASP A 123 28.12 8.27 17.35
N ARG A 124 28.33 7.01 17.78
CA ARG A 124 29.47 6.54 18.58
C ARG A 124 30.50 5.67 17.83
N ALA A 125 30.28 5.25 16.58
CA ALA A 125 31.15 4.33 15.82
C ALA A 125 30.85 4.28 14.29
N ALA A 126 30.96 5.39 13.56
CA ALA A 126 30.57 5.47 12.15
C ALA A 126 31.75 5.21 11.18
N GLY A 127 31.60 4.23 10.28
CA GLY A 127 32.50 4.07 9.12
C GLY A 127 32.28 2.78 8.32
N GLU A 128 32.16 1.63 8.98
CA GLU A 128 32.16 0.32 8.29
C GLU A 128 30.74 -0.23 8.02
N THR A 129 29.76 0.10 8.86
CA THR A 129 28.40 -0.49 8.83
C THR A 129 27.52 0.03 7.69
N GLU A 130 27.81 1.23 7.16
CA GLU A 130 27.03 1.86 6.07
C GLU A 130 27.15 1.04 4.77
N SER A 131 28.34 0.51 4.48
CA SER A 131 28.63 -0.33 3.31
C SER A 131 27.84 -1.64 3.29
N ASP A 132 27.77 -2.33 4.43
CA ASP A 132 27.25 -3.70 4.48
C ASP A 132 25.72 -3.76 4.44
N ILE A 133 25.04 -2.77 5.02
CA ILE A 133 23.57 -2.72 5.04
C ILE A 133 23.03 -2.24 3.70
N VAL A 134 23.67 -1.25 3.07
CA VAL A 134 23.32 -0.84 1.70
C VAL A 134 23.51 -2.03 0.76
N ARG A 135 24.60 -2.79 0.86
CA ARG A 135 24.78 -4.05 0.10
C ARG A 135 23.70 -5.10 0.36
N LEU A 136 23.26 -5.28 1.61
CA LEU A 136 22.18 -6.21 1.97
C LEU A 136 20.82 -5.78 1.41
N LEU A 137 20.54 -4.48 1.35
CA LEU A 137 19.31 -3.93 0.77
C LEU A 137 19.35 -3.92 -0.77
N SER A 138 20.51 -3.70 -1.37
CA SER A 138 20.70 -3.67 -2.83
C SER A 138 20.75 -5.07 -3.46
N GLY A 139 20.86 -6.14 -2.67
CA GLY A 139 20.73 -7.52 -3.16
C GLY A 139 21.85 -7.96 -4.12
N ASP A 140 22.99 -7.26 -4.12
CA ASP A 140 24.09 -7.53 -5.04
C ASP A 140 25.15 -8.44 -4.40
N CYS A 141 25.29 -9.64 -4.97
CA CYS A 141 26.46 -10.48 -4.79
C CYS A 141 27.53 -10.09 -5.82
N ALA A 142 28.68 -9.63 -5.31
CA ALA A 142 30.00 -9.50 -5.95
C ALA A 142 30.37 -8.19 -6.69
N ASP A 143 31.63 -7.81 -6.41
CA ASP A 143 32.49 -6.68 -6.83
C ASP A 143 32.29 -6.04 -8.21
N GLU A 144 32.45 -4.70 -8.26
CA GLU A 144 33.53 -3.98 -8.97
C GLU A 144 33.56 -2.49 -8.53
N PRO A 145 34.73 -1.80 -8.46
CA PRO A 145 34.84 -0.42 -8.03
C PRO A 145 34.77 0.53 -9.24
N GLY A 146 33.58 1.07 -9.50
CA GLY A 146 33.34 2.12 -10.49
C GLY A 146 32.61 3.31 -9.87
N ALA A 147 33.30 4.44 -9.76
CA ALA A 147 32.75 5.69 -9.22
C ALA A 147 31.53 6.17 -10.02
N GLY A 148 30.35 6.06 -9.43
CA GLY A 148 29.11 6.67 -9.90
C GLY A 148 27.89 6.19 -9.10
N ASP A 149 27.10 7.14 -8.61
CA ASP A 149 25.68 6.96 -8.25
C ASP A 149 25.26 6.48 -6.84
N VAL A 150 26.08 6.67 -5.81
CA VAL A 150 25.70 6.32 -4.41
C VAL A 150 24.57 7.22 -3.84
N GLY A 151 24.29 8.37 -4.46
CA GLY A 151 23.25 9.32 -4.01
C GLY A 151 21.82 9.05 -4.51
N TYR A 152 21.64 8.22 -5.55
CA TYR A 152 20.34 8.00 -6.20
C TYR A 152 19.54 6.82 -5.63
N GLU A 153 20.20 5.82 -5.04
CA GLU A 153 19.56 4.62 -4.49
C GLU A 153 18.69 4.84 -3.23
N PRO A 154 19.16 5.53 -2.17
CA PRO A 154 18.36 5.68 -0.94
C PRO A 154 17.04 6.43 -1.18
N GLN A 155 17.04 7.43 -2.09
CA GLN A 155 15.85 8.19 -2.45
C GLN A 155 14.81 7.37 -3.24
N ARG A 156 15.23 6.36 -4.00
CA ARG A 156 14.32 5.46 -4.71
C ARG A 156 13.56 4.55 -3.74
N LEU A 157 14.24 4.06 -2.72
CA LEU A 157 13.64 3.17 -1.72
C LEU A 157 12.63 3.91 -0.83
N GLU A 158 12.90 5.16 -0.49
CA GLU A 158 11.93 6.02 0.23
C GLU A 158 10.68 6.29 -0.60
N CYS A 159 10.86 6.59 -1.89
CA CYS A 159 9.75 6.77 -2.82
C CYS A 159 8.92 5.48 -2.95
N PHE A 160 9.60 4.32 -3.05
CA PHE A 160 8.97 3.01 -3.09
C PHE A 160 8.14 2.73 -1.83
N MET A 161 8.72 2.90 -0.64
CA MET A 161 8.02 2.76 0.64
C MET A 161 6.77 3.63 0.69
N GLN A 162 6.88 4.88 0.25
CA GLN A 162 5.76 5.82 0.24
C GLN A 162 4.69 5.46 -0.80
N ILE A 163 5.06 4.89 -1.96
CA ILE A 163 4.08 4.36 -2.92
C ILE A 163 3.32 3.19 -2.31
N ILE A 164 4.02 2.19 -1.73
CA ILE A 164 3.35 1.03 -1.14
C ILE A 164 2.43 1.46 0.00
N TYR A 165 2.88 2.37 0.87
CA TYR A 165 2.05 2.94 1.94
C TYR A 165 0.72 3.48 1.43
N GLN A 166 0.73 4.24 0.33
CA GLN A 166 -0.47 4.88 -0.20
C GLN A 166 -1.37 3.93 -0.99
N VAL A 167 -0.77 2.95 -1.68
CA VAL A 167 -1.53 1.86 -2.29
C VAL A 167 -2.23 1.05 -1.19
N SER A 168 -1.53 0.73 -0.09
CA SER A 168 -2.09 0.03 1.07
C SER A 168 -3.23 0.83 1.70
N ALA A 169 -3.06 2.14 1.87
CA ALA A 169 -4.07 3.03 2.42
C ALA A 169 -5.38 3.06 1.60
N GLY A 170 -5.26 3.14 0.26
CA GLY A 170 -6.42 3.04 -0.61
C GLY A 170 -7.06 1.64 -0.58
N ALA A 171 -6.21 0.60 -0.62
CA ALA A 171 -6.63 -0.79 -0.67
C ALA A 171 -7.38 -1.22 0.59
N VAL A 172 -6.89 -0.85 1.79
CA VAL A 172 -7.51 -1.22 3.06
C VAL A 172 -8.88 -0.57 3.26
N VAL A 173 -9.04 0.71 2.87
CA VAL A 173 -10.35 1.37 2.93
C VAL A 173 -11.31 0.73 1.92
N LEU A 174 -10.83 0.41 0.72
CA LEU A 174 -11.65 -0.27 -0.28
C LEU A 174 -12.09 -1.66 0.20
N THR A 175 -11.19 -2.45 0.80
CA THR A 175 -11.54 -3.77 1.33
C THR A 175 -12.57 -3.68 2.44
N ASP A 176 -12.41 -2.73 3.36
CA ASP A 176 -13.32 -2.56 4.49
C ASP A 176 -14.68 -2.04 4.03
N VAL A 177 -14.72 -1.06 3.14
CA VAL A 177 -15.98 -0.54 2.58
C VAL A 177 -16.71 -1.63 1.82
N VAL A 178 -16.03 -2.38 0.95
CA VAL A 178 -16.67 -3.49 0.22
C VAL A 178 -17.12 -4.59 1.18
N PHE A 179 -16.34 -4.93 2.19
CA PHE A 179 -16.72 -5.95 3.16
C PHE A 179 -17.95 -5.52 3.98
N TRP A 180 -17.86 -4.39 4.70
CA TRP A 180 -18.89 -3.95 5.64
C TRP A 180 -20.14 -3.40 4.96
N CYS A 181 -20.01 -2.68 3.83
CA CYS A 181 -21.14 -2.00 3.19
C CYS A 181 -21.74 -2.78 2.02
N LEU A 182 -21.04 -3.78 1.48
CA LEU A 182 -21.53 -4.56 0.33
C LEU A 182 -21.66 -6.05 0.66
N ILE A 183 -20.61 -6.71 1.14
CA ILE A 183 -20.61 -8.16 1.36
C ILE A 183 -21.52 -8.55 2.52
N ILE A 184 -21.34 -7.94 3.69
CA ILE A 184 -22.13 -8.22 4.89
C ILE A 184 -23.64 -8.04 4.65
N PRO A 185 -24.13 -6.86 4.22
CA PRO A 185 -25.58 -6.61 4.12
C PRO A 185 -26.27 -7.34 2.96
N PHE A 186 -25.57 -7.64 1.86
CA PHE A 186 -26.22 -8.11 0.63
C PHE A 186 -25.77 -9.48 0.14
N MET A 187 -24.60 -9.99 0.57
CA MET A 187 -24.01 -11.22 0.05
C MET A 187 -23.61 -12.24 1.12
N SER A 188 -23.91 -11.99 2.40
CA SER A 188 -23.77 -13.00 3.44
C SER A 188 -24.82 -14.10 3.25
N SER A 189 -24.43 -15.18 2.58
CA SER A 189 -25.20 -16.43 2.59
C SER A 189 -24.89 -17.22 3.86
N ALA A 190 -25.73 -18.19 4.22
CA ALA A 190 -25.51 -19.08 5.38
C ALA A 190 -24.18 -19.88 5.35
N HIS A 191 -23.45 -19.87 4.22
CA HIS A 191 -22.12 -20.45 4.06
C HIS A 191 -20.97 -19.46 4.32
N PHE A 192 -21.25 -18.15 4.38
CA PHE A 192 -20.35 -17.16 4.95
C PHE A 192 -20.56 -17.21 6.47
N SER A 193 -20.01 -18.23 7.15
CA SER A 193 -19.94 -18.17 8.60
C SER A 193 -19.04 -16.98 8.93
N LEU A 194 -19.64 -15.87 9.35
CA LEU A 194 -18.93 -14.73 9.91
C LEU A 194 -18.24 -15.19 11.19
N ASN A 195 -17.10 -15.86 11.03
CA ASN A 195 -16.20 -16.09 12.13
C ASN A 195 -15.74 -14.70 12.57
N ALA A 196 -15.91 -14.39 13.85
CA ALA A 196 -15.45 -13.14 14.43
C ALA A 196 -14.00 -12.83 14.04
N VAL A 197 -13.19 -13.88 13.85
CA VAL A 197 -11.82 -13.84 13.33
C VAL A 197 -11.73 -13.18 11.93
N MET A 198 -12.58 -13.55 10.98
CA MET A 198 -12.62 -12.95 9.63
C MET A 198 -13.02 -11.48 9.69
N GLY A 199 -14.01 -11.12 10.51
CA GLY A 199 -14.39 -9.72 10.74
C GLY A 199 -13.27 -8.89 11.40
N CYS A 200 -12.57 -9.48 12.36
CA CYS A 200 -11.43 -8.85 13.02
C CYS A 200 -10.22 -8.68 12.08
N MET A 201 -9.98 -9.62 11.15
CA MET A 201 -8.87 -9.54 10.18
C MET A 201 -9.00 -8.31 9.27
N HIS A 202 -10.20 -8.00 8.77
CA HIS A 202 -10.44 -6.80 7.95
C HIS A 202 -10.10 -5.50 8.71
N SER A 203 -10.50 -5.41 9.98
CA SER A 203 -10.19 -4.25 10.82
C SER A 203 -8.74 -4.19 11.32
N PHE A 204 -8.01 -5.32 11.32
CA PHE A 204 -6.64 -5.40 11.85
C PHE A 204 -5.64 -4.67 10.97
N ASN A 205 -5.75 -4.86 9.66
CA ASN A 205 -5.00 -4.15 8.62
C ASN A 205 -5.19 -2.63 8.74
N LEU A 206 -6.45 -2.19 8.83
CA LEU A 206 -6.78 -0.78 9.01
C LEU A 206 -6.19 -0.22 10.31
N ALA A 207 -6.25 -0.99 11.41
CA ALA A 207 -5.71 -0.55 12.69
C ALA A 207 -4.20 -0.35 12.66
N PHE A 208 -3.43 -1.30 12.10
CA PHE A 208 -1.99 -1.15 11.97
C PHE A 208 -1.61 0.01 11.07
N LEU A 209 -2.27 0.14 9.92
CA LEU A 209 -1.94 1.22 8.97
C LEU A 209 -2.32 2.60 9.53
N LEU A 210 -3.42 2.72 10.28
CA LEU A 210 -3.77 3.96 10.98
C LEU A 210 -2.79 4.28 12.11
N ALA A 211 -2.33 3.28 12.86
CA ALA A 211 -1.30 3.48 13.89
C ALA A 211 0.04 3.92 13.27
N GLU A 212 0.45 3.30 12.16
CA GLU A 212 1.62 3.71 11.39
C GLU A 212 1.46 5.14 10.85
N THR A 213 0.28 5.47 10.32
CA THR A 213 -0.07 6.84 9.90
C THR A 213 0.07 7.81 11.05
N ALA A 214 -0.40 7.46 12.26
CA ALA A 214 -0.31 8.31 13.43
C ALA A 214 1.13 8.52 13.92
N LEU A 215 2.04 7.58 13.66
CA LEU A 215 3.40 7.59 14.17
C LEU A 215 4.45 8.11 13.19
N ASN A 216 4.31 7.86 11.88
CA ASN A 216 5.35 8.16 10.89
C ASN A 216 5.37 9.63 10.45
N THR A 217 6.26 9.99 9.53
CA THR A 217 6.36 11.35 8.96
C THR A 217 6.05 11.38 7.47
N LEU A 218 5.56 10.26 6.91
CA LEU A 218 5.38 10.10 5.47
C LEU A 218 4.29 11.04 4.93
N ALA A 219 4.62 11.74 3.85
CA ALA A 219 3.66 12.56 3.11
C ALA A 219 2.64 11.70 2.36
N PHE A 220 1.42 12.22 2.21
CA PHE A 220 0.32 11.58 1.46
C PHE A 220 -0.17 12.47 0.30
N PRO A 221 0.62 12.64 -0.78
CA PRO A 221 0.18 13.32 -2.00
C PRO A 221 -1.04 12.68 -2.67
N TRP A 222 -1.84 13.52 -3.33
CA TRP A 222 -3.06 13.09 -4.00
C TRP A 222 -2.81 12.30 -5.29
N PHE A 223 -1.81 12.69 -6.10
CA PHE A 223 -1.61 12.15 -7.45
C PHE A 223 -1.32 10.64 -7.49
N ARG A 224 -0.87 10.06 -6.37
CA ARG A 224 -0.49 8.65 -6.24
C ARG A 224 -1.68 7.69 -6.14
N ILE A 225 -2.91 8.20 -6.14
CA ILE A 225 -4.13 7.40 -6.38
C ILE A 225 -4.02 6.54 -7.65
N ALA A 226 -3.25 6.98 -8.65
CA ALA A 226 -2.98 6.22 -9.87
C ALA A 226 -2.35 4.85 -9.59
N TYR A 227 -1.45 4.73 -8.61
CA TYR A 227 -0.84 3.45 -8.25
C TYR A 227 -1.84 2.52 -7.56
N PHE A 228 -2.75 3.08 -6.75
CA PHE A 228 -3.83 2.32 -6.14
C PHE A 228 -4.80 1.75 -7.19
N ILE A 229 -5.17 2.55 -8.20
CA ILE A 229 -6.00 2.08 -9.32
C ILE A 229 -5.27 1.01 -10.15
N LEU A 230 -3.95 1.14 -10.36
CA LEU A 230 -3.18 0.11 -11.06
C LEU A 230 -3.12 -1.20 -10.27
N TRP A 231 -2.99 -1.14 -8.94
CA TRP A 231 -2.99 -2.31 -8.07
C TRP A 231 -4.30 -3.11 -8.16
N THR A 232 -5.44 -2.44 -8.12
CA THR A 232 -6.74 -3.10 -8.27
C THR A 232 -6.97 -3.62 -9.69
N CYS A 233 -6.53 -2.89 -10.72
CA CYS A 233 -6.57 -3.38 -12.09
C CYS A 233 -5.70 -4.62 -12.28
N LEU A 234 -4.51 -4.66 -11.67
CA LEU A 234 -3.63 -5.82 -11.68
C LEU A 234 -4.32 -7.04 -11.07
N TYR A 235 -4.96 -6.87 -9.91
CA TYR A 235 -5.75 -7.94 -9.28
C TYR A 235 -6.84 -8.47 -10.23
N VAL A 236 -7.63 -7.58 -10.85
CA VAL A 236 -8.70 -7.96 -11.79
C VAL A 236 -8.14 -8.71 -13.01
N ILE A 237 -7.00 -8.28 -13.56
CA ILE A 237 -6.33 -8.95 -14.66
C ILE A 237 -5.87 -10.36 -14.25
N VAL A 238 -5.30 -10.53 -13.05
CA VAL A 238 -4.91 -11.84 -12.54
C VAL A 238 -6.12 -12.75 -12.35
N GLN A 239 -7.26 -12.24 -11.89
CA GLN A 239 -8.51 -13.00 -11.86
C GLN A 239 -8.90 -13.50 -13.24
N TRP A 240 -8.91 -12.63 -14.25
CA TRP A 240 -9.25 -13.02 -15.62
C TRP A 240 -8.31 -14.09 -16.16
N ILE A 241 -7.01 -13.97 -15.90
CA ILE A 241 -6.01 -14.97 -16.29
C ILE A 241 -6.30 -16.30 -15.58
N ALA A 242 -6.52 -16.29 -14.26
CA ALA A 242 -6.83 -17.51 -13.51
C ALA A 242 -8.08 -18.23 -14.04
N HIS A 243 -9.13 -17.47 -14.38
CA HIS A 243 -10.35 -18.00 -14.99
C HIS A 243 -10.13 -18.53 -16.42
N ALA A 244 -9.28 -17.87 -17.21
CA ALA A 244 -8.85 -18.39 -18.51
C ALA A 244 -8.04 -19.69 -18.37
N CYS A 245 -7.30 -19.85 -17.27
CA CYS A 245 -6.56 -21.07 -16.92
C CYS A 245 -7.41 -22.18 -16.28
N GLY A 246 -8.72 -21.96 -16.11
CA GLY A 246 -9.66 -23.00 -15.65
C GLY A 246 -10.17 -22.84 -14.22
N LEU A 247 -9.92 -21.72 -13.54
CA LEU A 247 -10.60 -21.42 -12.28
C LEU A 247 -12.12 -21.30 -12.52
N THR A 248 -12.93 -22.07 -11.81
CA THR A 248 -14.38 -22.17 -12.05
C THR A 248 -15.23 -21.31 -11.12
N TRP A 249 -14.68 -20.87 -9.99
CA TRP A 249 -15.37 -20.11 -8.96
C TRP A 249 -14.82 -18.69 -8.86
N TRP A 250 -15.68 -17.72 -8.57
CA TRP A 250 -15.29 -16.32 -8.41
C TRP A 250 -15.19 -15.97 -6.92
N PRO A 251 -14.07 -15.38 -6.45
CA PRO A 251 -13.95 -14.91 -5.06
C PRO A 251 -15.04 -13.90 -4.72
N TYR A 252 -15.33 -13.04 -5.68
CA TYR A 252 -16.40 -12.05 -5.61
C TYR A 252 -17.34 -12.23 -6.81
N PRO A 253 -18.58 -12.69 -6.61
CA PRO A 253 -19.50 -12.99 -7.71
C PRO A 253 -19.71 -11.79 -8.65
N PHE A 254 -19.77 -10.56 -8.12
CA PHE A 254 -19.96 -9.33 -8.88
C PHE A 254 -18.81 -8.98 -9.83
N LEU A 255 -17.66 -9.64 -9.74
CA LEU A 255 -16.57 -9.50 -10.70
C LEU A 255 -16.72 -10.42 -11.92
N SER A 256 -17.65 -11.38 -11.90
CA SER A 256 -17.86 -12.27 -13.06
C SER A 256 -18.35 -11.49 -14.29
N PRO A 257 -17.60 -11.49 -15.41
CA PRO A 257 -18.01 -10.81 -16.64
C PRO A 257 -19.25 -11.43 -17.32
N ALA A 258 -19.70 -12.59 -16.83
CA ALA A 258 -20.90 -13.28 -17.32
C ALA A 258 -22.20 -12.70 -16.72
N LEU A 259 -22.11 -11.88 -15.67
CA LEU A 259 -23.26 -11.17 -15.13
C LEU A 259 -23.75 -10.10 -16.12
N SER A 260 -25.07 -10.01 -16.28
CA SER A 260 -25.69 -8.97 -17.13
C SER A 260 -25.36 -7.55 -16.67
N TRP A 261 -25.12 -7.36 -15.36
CA TRP A 261 -24.78 -6.07 -14.74
C TRP A 261 -23.28 -5.92 -14.46
N ALA A 262 -22.43 -6.82 -14.98
CA ALA A 262 -20.98 -6.74 -14.78
C ALA A 262 -20.39 -5.36 -15.12
N PRO A 263 -20.73 -4.71 -16.26
CA PRO A 263 -20.16 -3.40 -16.58
C PRO A 263 -20.44 -2.32 -15.52
N VAL A 264 -21.62 -2.39 -14.88
CA VAL A 264 -22.00 -1.47 -13.81
C VAL A 264 -21.14 -1.72 -12.57
N TRP A 265 -20.90 -2.98 -12.21
CA TRP A 265 -20.01 -3.33 -11.09
C TRP A 265 -18.57 -2.86 -11.32
N TYR A 266 -18.02 -3.10 -12.51
CA TYR A 266 -16.67 -2.66 -12.86
C TYR A 266 -16.55 -1.13 -12.82
N LEU A 267 -17.54 -0.41 -13.33
CA LEU A 267 -17.57 1.06 -13.27
C LEU A 267 -17.73 1.55 -11.83
N ALA A 268 -18.64 0.94 -11.04
CA ALA A 268 -18.86 1.31 -9.65
C ALA A 268 -17.59 1.12 -8.81
N LEU A 269 -16.90 -0.01 -8.97
CA LEU A 269 -15.62 -0.26 -8.30
C LEU A 269 -14.54 0.72 -8.76
N ALA A 270 -14.43 1.01 -10.06
CA ALA A 270 -13.50 2.03 -10.56
C ALA A 270 -13.75 3.40 -9.91
N LEU A 271 -15.01 3.81 -9.79
CA LEU A 271 -15.39 5.06 -9.13
C LEU A 271 -15.18 5.03 -7.61
N LEU A 272 -15.29 3.86 -6.97
CA LEU A 272 -15.13 3.69 -5.52
C LEU A 272 -13.70 3.99 -5.03
N HIS A 273 -12.70 3.96 -5.92
CA HIS A 273 -11.32 4.32 -5.59
C HIS A 273 -11.20 5.76 -5.08
N PHE A 274 -11.93 6.69 -5.71
CA PHE A 274 -11.86 8.11 -5.38
C PHE A 274 -12.33 8.43 -3.95
N PRO A 275 -13.54 8.02 -3.50
CA PRO A 275 -13.96 8.25 -2.12
C PRO A 275 -13.12 7.45 -1.12
N CYS A 276 -12.69 6.23 -1.42
CA CYS A 276 -11.83 5.45 -0.51
C CYS A 276 -10.49 6.14 -0.28
N TYR A 277 -9.84 6.60 -1.35
CA TYR A 277 -8.59 7.35 -1.27
C TYR A 277 -8.80 8.71 -0.61
N LEU A 278 -9.94 9.37 -0.86
CA LEU A 278 -10.30 10.64 -0.22
C LEU A 278 -10.40 10.52 1.30
N VAL A 279 -11.07 9.48 1.80
CA VAL A 279 -11.20 9.23 3.24
C VAL A 279 -9.82 9.14 3.89
N TYR A 280 -8.91 8.34 3.33
CA TYR A 280 -7.57 8.19 3.90
C TYR A 280 -6.74 9.48 3.79
N TRP A 281 -6.82 10.17 2.66
CA TRP A 281 -6.16 11.46 2.48
C TRP A 281 -6.63 12.51 3.51
N LEU A 282 -7.93 12.54 3.83
CA LEU A 282 -8.48 13.41 4.87
C LEU A 282 -7.93 13.05 6.26
N ILE A 283 -7.78 11.76 6.58
CA ILE A 283 -7.17 11.30 7.84
C ILE A 283 -5.72 11.77 7.94
N ALA A 284 -4.92 11.58 6.88
CA ALA A 284 -3.53 12.03 6.84
C ALA A 284 -3.42 13.56 6.99
N ARG A 285 -4.34 14.33 6.38
CA ARG A 285 -4.39 15.79 6.55
C ARG A 285 -4.83 16.22 7.94
N ALA A 286 -5.79 15.53 8.53
CA ALA A 286 -6.25 15.81 9.90
C ALA A 286 -5.11 15.64 10.89
N LYS A 287 -4.30 14.58 10.75
CA LYS A 287 -3.07 14.39 11.52
C LYS A 287 -2.12 15.58 11.42
N VAL A 288 -1.81 16.03 10.20
CA VAL A 288 -0.90 17.18 10.00
C VAL A 288 -1.45 18.44 10.66
N ALA A 289 -2.75 18.70 10.53
CA ALA A 289 -3.40 19.83 11.19
C ALA A 289 -3.34 19.74 12.73
N LEU A 290 -3.46 18.53 13.30
CA LEU A 290 -3.33 18.29 14.73
C LEU A 290 -1.91 18.55 15.24
N LEU A 291 -0.88 18.05 14.54
CA LEU A 291 0.52 18.28 14.90
C LEU A 291 0.86 19.78 14.89
N LEU A 292 0.48 20.49 13.83
CA LEU A 292 0.68 21.95 13.72
C LEU A 292 -0.12 22.74 14.77
N SER A 293 -1.23 22.19 15.27
CA SER A 293 -1.96 22.82 16.37
C SER A 293 -1.22 22.67 17.69
N HIS A 294 -0.61 21.51 17.96
CA HIS A 294 0.10 21.21 19.20
C HIS A 294 1.39 22.03 19.33
N GLU A 295 2.14 22.20 18.23
CA GLU A 295 3.36 23.03 18.20
C GLU A 295 3.08 24.53 18.45
N ARG A 296 1.87 25.00 18.16
CA ARG A 296 1.48 26.41 18.41
C ARG A 296 1.21 26.72 19.89
N TRP A 297 1.11 25.71 20.75
CA TRP A 297 0.80 25.86 22.18
C TRP A 297 1.98 25.51 23.10
N LEU A 298 3.14 25.18 22.53
CA LEU A 298 4.41 24.97 23.23
C LEU A 298 5.31 26.20 23.04
#